data_AF-A0A7Y2UC52-F1
#
_entry.id   AF-A0A7Y2UC52-F1
#
_cell.length_a   1.000
_cell.length_b   1.000
_cell.length_c   1.000
_cell.angle_alpha   90.00
_cell.angle_beta   90.00
_cell.angle_gamma   90.00
#
_symmetry.space_group_name_H-M   'P 1'
#
loop_
_entity.id
_entity.type
_entity.pdbx_description
1 polymer ?
#
loop_
_entity_poly.entity_id
_entity_poly.type
_entity_poly.pdbx_seq_one_letter_code
_entity_poly.pdbx_strand_id
1 'polypeptide(L)' 'EEPAEDEGPDESQDPEIKLDLARAYLSLGDKEASRAMLEDVLKNGNEEQRAEARLMMEEL' A
#
# COMPACT_ATOMS: atom_id res chain seq x y z
N GLU A 1 23.44 8.99 15.43
CA GLU A 1 22.81 9.08 14.10
C GLU A 1 22.50 7.68 13.68
N GLU A 2 21.21 7.34 13.64
CA GLU A 2 20.77 6.11 13.00
C GLU A 2 20.37 6.52 11.59
N PRO A 3 20.96 5.94 10.53
CA PRO A 3 20.50 6.25 9.19
C PRO A 3 19.07 5.72 9.09
N ALA A 4 18.13 6.61 8.83
CA ALA A 4 16.81 6.21 8.36
C ALA A 4 17.05 5.40 7.09
N GLU A 5 16.74 4.10 7.15
CA GLU A 5 16.76 3.21 6.00
C GLU A 5 15.70 3.72 5.03
N ASP A 6 16.17 4.56 4.10
CA ASP A 6 15.50 4.95 2.87
C ASP A 6 15.38 3.69 1.99
N GLU A 7 14.53 2.75 2.41
CA GLU A 7 14.01 1.75 1.50
C GLU A 7 12.89 2.42 0.70
N GLY A 8 13.32 3.20 -0.30
CA GLY A 8 12.45 3.65 -1.38
C GLY A 8 11.63 2.47 -1.91
N PRO A 9 10.41 2.72 -2.43
CA PRO A 9 9.42 1.68 -2.67
C PRO A 9 9.97 0.64 -3.64
N ASP A 10 10.43 -0.50 -3.10
CA ASP A 10 10.84 -1.63 -3.91
C ASP A 10 9.59 -2.08 -4.69
N GLU A 11 9.65 -2.02 -6.02
CA GLU A 11 8.54 -2.40 -6.88
C GLU A 11 8.11 -3.87 -6.66
N SER A 12 8.94 -4.65 -5.95
CA SER A 12 8.75 -6.05 -5.55
C SER A 12 8.22 -6.25 -4.11
N GLN A 13 7.82 -5.20 -3.39
CA GLN A 13 7.26 -5.38 -2.04
C GLN A 13 6.06 -6.34 -2.05
N ASP A 14 6.03 -7.27 -1.10
CA ASP A 14 4.93 -8.21 -0.92
C ASP A 14 3.60 -7.45 -0.85
N PRO A 15 2.51 -7.98 -1.46
CA PRO A 15 1.21 -7.32 -1.46
C PRO A 15 0.67 -7.04 -0.05
N GLU A 16 1.11 -7.80 0.96
CA GLU A 16 0.83 -7.52 2.38
C GLU A 16 1.51 -6.23 2.85
N ILE A 17 2.80 -6.04 2.55
CA ILE A 17 3.53 -4.81 2.89
C ILE A 17 2.93 -3.61 2.16
N LYS A 18 2.51 -3.78 0.91
CA LYS A 18 1.83 -2.72 0.14
C LYS A 18 0.48 -2.32 0.77
N LEU A 19 -0.26 -3.24 1.39
CA LEU A 19 -1.48 -2.91 2.15
C LEU A 19 -1.17 -2.08 3.41
N ASP A 20 -0.13 -2.43 4.14
CA ASP A 20 0.28 -1.67 5.33
C ASP A 20 0.77 -0.26 4.96
N LEU A 21 1.54 -0.13 3.87
CA LEU A 21 1.95 1.18 3.34
C LEU A 21 0.75 2.00 2.87
N ALA A 22 -0.21 1.39 2.16
CA ALA A 22 -1.43 2.07 1.75
C ALA A 22 -2.21 2.64 2.95
N ARG A 23 -2.36 1.87 4.04
CA ARG A 23 -2.98 2.35 5.29
C ARG A 23 -2.22 3.52 5.90
N ALA A 24 -0.89 3.47 5.90
CA ALA A 24 -0.08 4.57 6.40
C ALA A 24 -0.30 5.84 5.57
N TYR A 25 -0.27 5.75 4.24
CA TYR A 25 -0.52 6.88 3.34
C TYR A 25 -1.94 7.45 3.48
N LEU A 26 -2.97 6.59 3.58
CA LEU A 26 -4.34 7.00 3.90
C LEU A 26 -4.41 7.80 5.20
N SER A 27 -3.71 7.33 6.24
CA SER A 27 -3.66 8.01 7.55
C SER A 27 -2.95 9.37 7.49
N LEU A 28 -1.96 9.51 6.59
CA LEU A 28 -1.28 10.78 6.31
C LEU A 28 -2.08 11.70 5.38
N GLY A 29 -3.21 11.24 4.84
CA GLY A 29 -4.02 11.97 3.87
C GLY A 29 -3.44 11.96 2.44
N ASP A 30 -2.37 11.20 2.20
CA ASP A 30 -1.78 11.02 0.88
C ASP A 30 -2.52 9.93 0.11
N LYS A 31 -3.68 10.31 -0.41
CA LYS A 31 -4.58 9.41 -1.14
C LYS A 31 -3.96 8.92 -2.47
N GLU A 32 -3.08 9.71 -3.07
CA GLU A 32 -2.46 9.36 -4.35
C GLU A 32 -1.43 8.23 -4.15
N ALA A 33 -0.56 8.37 -3.15
CA ALA A 33 0.39 7.32 -2.78
C ALA A 33 -0.33 6.04 -2.31
N SER A 34 -1.38 6.17 -1.48
CA SER A 34 -2.17 5.01 -1.07
C SER A 34 -2.82 4.32 -2.26
N ARG A 35 -3.42 5.07 -3.19
CA ARG A 35 -4.08 4.49 -4.36
C ARG A 35 -3.09 3.68 -5.20
N ALA A 36 -1.90 4.21 -5.45
CA ALA A 36 -0.87 3.51 -6.23
C ALA A 36 -0.53 2.13 -5.62
N MET A 37 -0.37 2.07 -4.29
CA MET A 37 -0.12 0.82 -3.58
C MET A 37 -1.29 -0.16 -3.67
N LEU A 38 -2.53 0.32 -3.45
CA LEU A 38 -3.73 -0.51 -3.52
C LEU A 38 -3.99 -1.06 -4.94
N GLU A 39 -3.71 -0.28 -6.00
CA GLU A 39 -3.82 -0.76 -7.39
C GLU A 39 -2.86 -1.91 -7.70
N ASP A 40 -1.68 -1.91 -7.08
CA ASP A 40 -0.71 -2.99 -7.21
C ASP A 40 -1.19 -4.25 -6.47
N VAL A 41 -1.68 -4.10 -5.23
CA VAL A 41 -2.28 -5.20 -4.46
C VAL A 41 -3.47 -5.82 -5.20
N LEU A 42 -4.30 -5.00 -5.86
CA LEU A 42 -5.41 -5.49 -6.67
C LEU A 42 -4.97 -6.39 -7.84
N LYS A 43 -3.77 -6.17 -8.37
CA LYS A 43 -3.20 -6.95 -9.49
C LYS A 43 -2.42 -8.17 -9.00
N ASN A 44 -1.63 -8.02 -7.95
CA ASN A 44 -0.61 -8.98 -7.53
C ASN A 44 -0.96 -9.75 -6.25
N GLY A 45 -1.89 -9.25 -5.44
CA GLY A 45 -2.33 -9.90 -4.20
C GLY A 45 -3.22 -11.12 -4.42
N ASN A 46 -3.45 -11.88 -3.36
CA ASN A 46 -4.41 -12.98 -3.30
C ASN A 46 -5.87 -12.45 -3.15
N GLU A 47 -6.88 -13.34 -3.14
CA GLU A 47 -8.29 -12.93 -3.03
C GLU A 47 -8.58 -12.08 -1.79
N GLU A 48 -8.01 -12.43 -0.64
CA GLU A 48 -8.21 -11.72 0.62
C GLU A 48 -7.59 -10.31 0.57
N GLN A 49 -6.34 -10.21 0.12
CA GLN A 49 -5.62 -8.95 -0.04
C GLN A 49 -6.30 -8.03 -1.06
N ARG A 50 -6.81 -8.60 -2.17
CA ARG A 50 -7.57 -7.83 -3.17
C ARG A 50 -8.89 -7.33 -2.61
N ALA A 51 -9.60 -8.14 -1.81
CA ALA A 51 -10.83 -7.72 -1.16
C ALA A 51 -10.57 -6.56 -0.19
N GLU A 52 -9.50 -6.68 0.61
CA GLU A 52 -9.08 -5.63 1.53
C GLU A 52 -8.69 -4.33 0.79
N ALA A 53 -7.94 -4.46 -0.31
CA ALA A 53 -7.58 -3.31 -1.13
C ALA A 53 -8.80 -2.59 -1.72
N ARG A 54 -9.86 -3.32 -2.09
CA ARG A 54 -11.13 -2.71 -2.55
C ARG A 54 -11.81 -1.93 -1.44
N LEU A 55 -11.88 -2.48 -0.23
CA LEU A 55 -12.47 -1.78 0.92
C LEU A 55 -11.72 -0.48 1.22
N MET A 56 -10.38 -0.50 1.18
CA MET A 56 -9.60 0.72 1.40
C MET A 56 -9.77 1.74 0.27
N MET A 57 -9.98 1.30 -0.98
CA MET A 57 -10.27 2.19 -2.10
C MET A 57 -11.60 2.92 -1.96
N GLU A 58 -12.57 2.35 -1.23
CA GLU A 58 -13.85 3.00 -0.94
C GLU A 58 -13.70 4.16 0.08
N GLU A 59 -12.62 4.15 0.88
CA GLU A 59 -12.31 5.17 1.88
C GLU A 59 -11.43 6.33 1.32
N LEU A 60 -10.91 6.19 0.09
CA LEU A 60 -10.22 7.25 -0.66
C LEU A 60 -11.21 8.31 -1.18
#